data_AF-A0A2H0N533-F1
#
_entry.id   AF-A0A2H0N533-F1
#
_cell.length_a   1.000
_cell.length_b   1.000
_cell.length_c   1.000
_cell.angle_alpha   90.00
_cell.angle_beta   90.00
_cell.angle_gamma   90.00
#
_symmetry.space_group_name_H-M   'P 1'
#
loop_
_entity.id
_entity.type
_entity.pdbx_description
1 polymer ?
#
loop_
_entity_poly.entity_id
_entity_poly.type
_entity_poly.pdbx_seq_one_letter_code
_entity_poly.pdbx_strand_id
1 'polypeptide(L)'
;MLSIEELEKRIIDIENRNQRVEADKCWETSVVRRLCIAILTYIVIVLFFFTAQLQSPFVNAIVPTLGFLLSTLTVGVIKKWWIER
;
A
#
# COMPACT_ATOMS: atom_id res chain seq x y z
N MET A 1 -40.51 3.73 -13.17
CA MET A 1 -39.30 3.90 -14.00
C MET A 1 -38.59 5.12 -13.46
N LEU A 2 -37.27 5.09 -13.27
CA LEU A 2 -36.55 6.31 -12.89
C LEU A 2 -36.66 7.32 -14.04
N SER A 3 -36.84 8.60 -13.70
CA SER A 3 -36.78 9.67 -14.68
C SER A 3 -35.35 9.84 -15.19
N ILE A 4 -35.19 10.46 -16.36
CA ILE A 4 -33.86 10.77 -16.93
C ILE A 4 -33.05 11.62 -15.94
N GLU A 5 -33.71 12.56 -15.28
CA GLU A 5 -33.12 13.48 -14.30
C GLU A 5 -32.62 12.75 -13.02
N GLU A 6 -33.37 11.74 -12.56
CA GLU A 6 -32.92 10.85 -11.46
C GLU A 6 -31.72 9.99 -11.86
N LEU A 7 -31.65 9.55 -13.13
CA LEU A 7 -30.50 8.80 -13.64
C LEU A 7 -29.25 9.68 -13.75
N GLU A 8 -29.39 10.90 -14.27
CA GLU A 8 -28.29 11.88 -14.36
C GLU A 8 -27.70 12.18 -12.97
N LYS A 9 -28.57 12.43 -11.98
CA LYS A 9 -28.14 12.66 -10.60
C LYS A 9 -27.35 11.47 -10.04
N ARG A 10 -27.83 10.25 -10.27
CA ARG A 10 -27.14 9.03 -9.83
C ARG A 10 -25.79 8.84 -10.51
N ILE A 11 -25.67 9.19 -11.79
CA ILE A 11 -24.39 9.13 -12.52
C ILE A 11 -23.38 10.09 -11.89
N ILE A 12 -23.78 11.35 -11.66
CA ILE A 12 -22.93 12.37 -11.03
C ILE A 12 -22.46 11.90 -9.64
N ASP A 13 -23.35 11.33 -8.83
CA ASP A 13 -23.01 10.80 -7.51
C ASP A 13 -21.98 9.65 -7.59
N ILE A 14 -22.13 8.77 -8.57
CA ILE A 14 -21.19 7.66 -8.82
C ILE A 14 -19.83 8.21 -9.27
N GLU A 15 -19.79 9.15 -10.21
CA GLU A 15 -18.55 9.75 -10.71
C GLU A 15 -17.79 10.47 -9.60
N ASN A 16 -18.49 11.28 -8.79
CA ASN A 16 -17.91 11.96 -7.64
C ASN A 16 -17.31 10.99 -6.62
N ARG A 17 -17.97 9.85 -6.37
CA ARG A 17 -17.44 8.80 -5.50
C ARG A 17 -16.24 8.10 -6.15
N ASN A 18 -16.33 7.77 -7.43
CA ASN A 18 -15.26 7.08 -8.15
C ASN A 18 -13.98 7.92 -8.18
N GLN A 19 -14.08 9.24 -8.37
CA GLN A 19 -12.93 10.14 -8.30
C GLN A 19 -12.17 10.02 -6.97
N ARG A 20 -12.89 10.01 -5.84
CA ARG A 20 -12.27 9.82 -4.51
C ARG A 20 -11.61 8.44 -4.40
N VAL A 21 -12.31 7.39 -4.81
CA VAL A 21 -11.82 6.01 -4.75
C VAL A 21 -10.58 5.80 -5.62
N GLU A 22 -10.54 6.38 -6.82
CA GLU A 22 -9.38 6.27 -7.71
C GLU A 22 -8.16 7.04 -7.17
N ALA A 23 -8.37 8.18 -6.52
CA ALA A 23 -7.30 8.90 -5.83
C ALA A 23 -6.70 8.05 -4.69
N ASP A 24 -7.54 7.41 -3.87
CA ASP A 24 -7.10 6.52 -2.80
C ASP A 24 -6.35 5.29 -3.36
N LYS A 25 -6.86 4.66 -4.43
CA LYS A 25 -6.17 3.56 -5.12
C LYS A 25 -4.81 3.97 -5.67
N CYS A 26 -4.72 5.17 -6.25
CA CYS A 26 -3.47 5.72 -6.76
C CYS A 26 -2.46 5.89 -5.62
N TRP A 27 -2.89 6.41 -4.47
CA TRP A 27 -2.05 6.49 -3.27
C TRP A 27 -1.59 5.13 -2.77
N GLU A 28 -2.50 4.15 -2.68
CA GLU A 28 -2.20 2.79 -2.21
C GLU A 28 -1.19 2.07 -3.10
N THR A 29 -1.21 2.34 -4.40
CA THR A 29 -0.30 1.76 -5.40
C THR A 29 0.94 2.63 -5.65
N SER A 30 1.02 3.81 -5.03
CA SER A 30 2.11 4.74 -5.26
C SER A 30 3.45 4.25 -4.70
N VAL A 31 4.52 4.59 -5.41
CA VAL A 31 5.90 4.36 -4.94
C VAL A 31 6.18 5.18 -3.67
N VAL A 32 5.53 6.34 -3.52
CA VAL A 32 5.65 7.21 -2.34
C VAL A 32 5.22 6.48 -1.08
N ARG A 33 4.03 5.85 -1.07
CA ARG A 33 3.56 5.05 0.07
C ARG A 33 4.54 3.91 0.39
N ARG A 34 5.02 3.20 -0.63
CA ARG A 34 5.99 2.11 -0.45
C ARG A 34 7.29 2.60 0.20
N LEU A 35 7.80 3.75 -0.23
CA LEU A 35 9.00 4.35 0.34
C LEU A 35 8.78 4.82 1.79
N CYS A 36 7.65 5.46 2.07
CA CYS A 36 7.27 5.87 3.43
C CYS A 36 7.25 4.66 4.38
N ILE A 37 6.59 3.56 3.98
CA ILE A 37 6.54 2.35 4.81
C ILE A 37 7.94 1.77 4.99
N ALA A 38 8.75 1.67 3.92
CA ALA A 38 10.12 1.15 4.02
C ALA A 38 10.99 1.95 5.00
N ILE A 39 10.92 3.30 4.95
CA ILE A 39 11.65 4.17 5.87
C ILE A 39 11.17 3.98 7.31
N LEU A 40 9.85 3.98 7.53
CA LEU A 40 9.28 3.78 8.87
C LEU A 40 9.65 2.42 9.45
N THR A 41 9.55 1.35 8.65
CA THR A 41 9.98 0.00 9.05
C THR A 41 11.45 -0.03 9.41
N TYR A 42 12.32 0.57 8.60
CA TYR A 42 13.75 0.63 8.90
C TYR A 42 14.02 1.34 10.24
N ILE A 43 13.41 2.52 10.46
CA ILE A 43 13.58 3.28 11.70
C ILE A 43 13.13 2.46 12.92
N VAL A 44 11.94 1.85 12.87
CA VAL A 44 11.41 1.05 13.98
C VAL A 44 12.33 -0.12 14.31
N ILE A 45 12.87 -0.81 13.30
CA ILE A 45 13.72 -1.98 13.51
C ILE A 45 15.11 -1.57 14.01
N VAL A 46 15.68 -0.47 13.51
CA VAL A 46 16.93 0.09 14.06
C VAL A 46 16.76 0.43 15.53
N LEU A 47 15.67 1.12 15.90
CA LEU A 47 15.37 1.45 17.30
C LEU A 47 15.24 0.18 18.15
N PHE A 48 14.49 -0.81 17.66
CA PHE A 48 14.35 -2.10 18.35
C PHE A 48 15.71 -2.79 18.56
N PHE A 49 16.53 -2.91 17.52
CA PHE A 49 17.85 -3.54 17.63
C PHE A 49 18.81 -2.78 18.53
N PHE A 50 18.73 -1.45 18.56
CA PHE A 50 19.49 -0.62 19.49
C PHE A 50 19.06 -0.89 20.93
N THR A 51 17.75 -0.92 21.21
CA THR A 51 17.23 -1.21 22.57
C THR A 51 17.53 -2.63 23.04
N ALA A 52 17.54 -3.59 22.11
CA ALA A 52 17.85 -4.99 22.38
C ALA A 52 19.35 -5.30 22.43
N GLN A 53 20.23 -4.29 22.28
CA GLN A 53 21.69 -4.42 22.24
C GLN A 53 22.19 -5.49 21.24
N LEU A 54 21.50 -5.60 20.09
CA LEU A 54 21.91 -6.52 19.04
C LEU A 54 23.10 -5.96 18.26
N GLN A 55 23.94 -6.85 17.75
CA GLN A 55 25.08 -6.45 16.93
C GLN A 55 24.60 -5.83 15.61
N SER A 56 25.36 -4.86 15.11
CA SER A 56 25.13 -4.20 13.82
C SER A 56 23.68 -3.78 13.53
N PRO A 57 23.01 -2.97 14.39
CA PRO A 57 21.60 -2.60 14.26
C PRO A 57 21.23 -2.04 12.88
N PHE A 58 22.07 -1.16 12.35
CA PHE A 58 21.85 -0.48 11.07
C PHE A 58 21.92 -1.42 9.86
N VAL A 59 22.82 -2.41 9.90
CA VAL A 59 22.99 -3.39 8.81
C VAL A 59 21.90 -4.45 8.90
N ASN A 60 21.63 -4.94 10.11
CA ASN A 60 20.65 -6.02 10.29
C ASN A 60 19.22 -5.54 10.03
N ALA A 61 18.91 -4.26 10.24
CA ALA A 61 17.60 -3.69 9.90
C ALA A 61 17.31 -3.67 8.37
N ILE A 62 18.33 -3.85 7.53
CA ILE A 62 18.16 -3.93 6.07
C ILE A 62 17.36 -5.19 5.69
N VAL A 63 17.62 -6.32 6.35
CA VAL A 63 16.99 -7.62 6.04
C VAL A 63 15.46 -7.55 6.11
N PRO A 64 14.83 -7.12 7.23
CA PRO A 64 13.38 -7.01 7.30
C PRO A 64 12.81 -5.88 6.45
N THR A 65 13.56 -4.79 6.22
CA THR A 65 13.13 -3.72 5.30
C THR A 65 13.06 -4.22 3.85
N LEU A 66 14.05 -5.00 3.41
CA LEU A 66 14.05 -5.67 2.10
C LEU A 66 12.96 -6.75 2.03
N GLY A 67 12.74 -7.51 3.11
CA GLY A 67 11.65 -8.48 3.18
C GLY A 67 10.28 -7.84 2.96
N PHE A 68 10.04 -6.66 3.57
CA PHE A 68 8.83 -5.89 3.31
C PHE A 68 8.76 -5.42 1.84
N LEU A 69 9.84 -4.85 1.30
CA LEU A 69 9.85 -4.40 -0.10
C LEU A 69 9.58 -5.55 -1.08
N LEU A 70 10.17 -6.73 -0.86
CA LEU A 70 9.93 -7.92 -1.67
C LEU A 70 8.47 -8.38 -1.58
N SER A 71 7.84 -8.33 -0.40
CA SER A 71 6.42 -8.69 -0.26
C SER A 71 5.52 -7.77 -1.08
N THR A 72 5.85 -6.47 -1.18
CA THR A 72 5.08 -5.54 -2.03
C THR A 72 5.15 -5.89 -3.52
N LEU A 73 6.18 -6.62 -3.97
CA LEU A 73 6.35 -7.05 -5.36
C LEU A 73 5.72 -8.43 -5.61
N THR A 74 5.82 -9.36 -4.66
CA THR A 74 5.40 -10.75 -4.83
C THR A 74 3.91 -10.97 -4.57
N VAL A 75 3.34 -10.29 -3.56
CA VAL A 75 1.93 -10.51 -3.16
C VAL A 75 0.95 -10.14 -4.27
N GLY A 76 1.27 -9.13 -5.09
CA GLY A 76 0.46 -8.75 -6.25
C GLY A 76 0.39 -9.85 -7.31
N VAL A 77 1.50 -10.56 -7.55
CA VAL A 77 1.56 -11.70 -8.48
C VAL A 77 0.76 -12.88 -7.92
N ILE A 78 0.95 -13.20 -6.64
CA ILE A 78 0.21 -14.29 -5.96
C ILE A 78 -1.31 -14.03 -6.01
N LYS A 79 -1.74 -12.78 -5.81
CA LYS A 79 -3.15 -12.39 -5.91
C LYS A 79 -3.73 -12.65 -7.30
N LYS A 80 -3.01 -12.29 -8.37
CA LYS A 80 -3.48 -12.54 -9.75
C LYS A 80 -3.67 -14.02 -10.01
N TRP A 81 -2.66 -14.83 -9.65
CA TRP A 81 -2.71 -16.28 -9.76
C TRP A 81 -3.89 -16.90 -9.00
N TRP A 82 -4.19 -16.41 -7.79
CA TRP A 82 -5.32 -16.91 -7.00
C TRP A 82 -6.68 -16.60 -7.62
N ILE A 83 -6.86 -15.41 -8.22
CA ILE A 83 -8.12 -14.99 -8.85
C ILE A 83 -8.37 -15.76 -10.16
N GLU A 84 -7.31 -16.17 -10.86
CA GLU A 84 -7.39 -16.95 -12.11
C GLU A 84 -7.71 -18.45 -11.90
N ARG A 85 -7.69 -18.92 -10.65
CA ARG A 85 -8.03 -20.30 -10.27
C ARG A 85 -9.49 -20.44 -9.87
#